data_AF-A0A8J6U572-F1
#
_entry.id   AF-A0A8J6U572-F1
#
_cell.length_a   1.000
_cell.length_b   1.000
_cell.length_c   1.000
_cell.angle_alpha   90.00
_cell.angle_beta   90.00
_cell.angle_gamma   90.00
#
_symmetry.space_group_name_H-M   'P 1'
#
loop_
_entity.id
_entity.type
_entity.pdbx_description
1 polymer ?
#
loop_
_entity_poly.entity_id
_entity_poly.type
_entity_poly.pdbx_seq_one_letter_code
_entity_poly.pdbx_strand_id
1 'polypeptide(L)'
;DRYGRKVAWGVTVDGKRTLFTHLAVPVMTRLRQPERKVLDTLVDAGVARSRADALVWTVRLAGEHAQEWLEELRAAMAKVDDLRSEGPQL
;
A
#
# COMPACT_ATOMS: atom_id res chain seq x y z
N ASP A 1 -14.08 -25.55 16.95
CA ASP A 1 -12.92 -25.58 16.05
C ASP A 1 -13.11 -25.97 14.59
N ARG A 2 -14.24 -26.54 14.14
CA ARG A 2 -14.37 -26.97 12.73
C ARG A 2 -14.65 -25.85 11.71
N TYR A 3 -15.17 -24.70 12.15
CA TYR A 3 -15.66 -23.63 11.26
C TYR A 3 -15.10 -22.22 11.55
N GLY A 4 -14.13 -22.08 12.46
CA GLY A 4 -13.55 -20.79 12.86
C GLY A 4 -12.50 -20.24 11.88
N ARG A 5 -12.66 -20.42 10.57
CA ARG A 5 -11.69 -19.88 9.60
C ARG A 5 -12.02 -18.42 9.34
N LYS A 6 -11.06 -17.56 9.65
CA LYS A 6 -11.06 -16.16 9.21
C LYS A 6 -10.99 -16.14 7.68
N VAL A 7 -12.10 -15.82 7.02
CA VAL A 7 -12.20 -15.78 5.56
C VAL A 7 -12.59 -14.38 5.07
N ALA A 8 -12.02 -14.00 3.94
CA ALA A 8 -12.46 -12.86 3.14
C ALA A 8 -13.36 -13.39 2.02
N TRP A 9 -14.39 -12.65 1.63
CA TRP A 9 -15.28 -13.07 0.54
C TRP A 9 -15.68 -11.89 -0.35
N GLY A 10 -16.12 -12.24 -1.56
CA GLY A 10 -16.61 -11.33 -2.57
C GLY A 10 -17.48 -12.06 -3.58
N VAL A 11 -18.08 -11.28 -4.48
CA VAL A 11 -18.99 -11.76 -5.53
C VAL A 11 -18.45 -11.37 -6.90
N THR A 12 -18.69 -12.22 -7.88
CA THR A 12 -18.49 -11.92 -9.30
C THR A 12 -19.84 -12.02 -10.02
N VAL A 13 -20.24 -10.96 -10.71
CA VAL A 13 -21.42 -10.93 -11.60
C VAL A 13 -21.01 -10.26 -12.90
N ASP A 14 -21.34 -10.86 -14.04
CA ASP A 14 -21.03 -10.34 -15.38
C ASP A 14 -19.55 -9.92 -15.55
N GLY A 15 -18.63 -10.74 -15.03
CA GLY A 15 -17.18 -10.48 -15.08
C GLY A 15 -16.68 -9.39 -14.12
N LYS A 16 -17.57 -8.66 -13.45
CA LYS A 16 -17.20 -7.66 -12.44
C LYS A 16 -17.11 -8.30 -11.06
N ARG A 17 -15.94 -8.19 -10.44
CA ARG A 17 -15.67 -8.72 -9.09
C ARG A 17 -15.67 -7.62 -8.04
N THR A 18 -16.41 -7.83 -6.95
CA THR A 18 -16.47 -6.95 -5.78
C THR A 18 -16.19 -7.75 -4.51
N LEU A 19 -15.28 -7.26 -3.66
CA LEU A 19 -14.95 -7.88 -2.37
C LEU A 19 -15.71 -7.14 -1.26
N PHE A 20 -16.34 -7.88 -0.33
CA PHE A 20 -17.16 -7.31 0.75
C PHE A 20 -16.46 -7.35 2.11
N THR A 21 -15.73 -8.43 2.42
CA THR A 21 -14.99 -8.55 3.68
C THR A 21 -13.51 -8.80 3.41
N HIS A 22 -12.63 -8.06 4.10
CA HIS A 22 -11.19 -8.12 3.90
C HIS A 22 -10.49 -8.58 5.18
N LEU A 23 -9.79 -9.72 5.11
CA LEU A 23 -8.93 -10.17 6.18
C LEU A 23 -7.52 -9.60 5.98
N ALA A 24 -7.17 -8.57 6.74
CA ALA A 24 -5.81 -8.06 6.78
C ALA A 24 -4.97 -8.92 7.75
N VAL A 25 -4.24 -9.91 7.23
CA VAL A 25 -3.23 -10.62 8.03
C VAL A 25 -2.04 -9.67 8.21
N PRO A 26 -1.57 -9.42 9.44
CA PRO A 26 -0.54 -8.42 9.70
C PRO A 26 0.81 -8.90 9.18
N VAL A 27 1.22 -8.31 8.06
CA VAL A 27 2.63 -8.12 7.71
C VAL A 27 2.76 -6.60 7.57
N MET A 28 3.91 -6.02 7.93
CA MET A 28 4.15 -4.58 8.16
C MET A 28 3.39 -3.56 7.27
N THR A 29 3.02 -3.93 6.05
CA THR A 29 2.05 -3.23 5.20
C THR A 29 0.74 -4.01 5.06
N ARG A 30 -0.40 -3.41 5.47
CA ARG A 30 -1.75 -3.98 5.28
C ARG A 30 -2.18 -3.95 3.80
N LEU A 31 -1.50 -4.71 2.94
CA LEU A 31 -1.87 -4.88 1.53
C LEU A 31 -3.08 -5.81 1.39
N ARG A 32 -4.03 -5.46 0.52
CA ARG A 32 -5.15 -6.33 0.18
C ARG A 32 -4.69 -7.38 -0.84
N GLN A 33 -5.58 -8.32 -1.17
CA GLN A 33 -5.24 -9.44 -2.05
C GLN A 33 -4.76 -8.98 -3.45
N PRO A 34 -5.39 -8.01 -4.13
CA PRO A 34 -4.92 -7.58 -5.44
C PRO A 34 -3.49 -7.03 -5.42
N GLU A 35 -3.15 -6.20 -4.42
CA GLU A 35 -1.81 -5.64 -4.27
C GLU A 35 -0.78 -6.74 -3.96
N ARG A 36 -1.15 -7.75 -3.15
CA ARG A 36 -0.28 -8.91 -2.91
C ARG A 36 0.00 -9.71 -4.18
N LYS A 37 -0.98 -9.89 -5.06
CA LYS A 37 -0.79 -10.59 -6.34
C LYS A 37 0.23 -9.88 -7.23
N VAL A 38 0.23 -8.55 -7.25
CA VAL A 38 1.24 -7.78 -8.00
C VAL A 38 2.64 -8.09 -7.47
N LEU A 39 2.82 -8.09 -6.15
CA LEU A 39 4.11 -8.46 -5.55
C LEU A 39 4.51 -9.90 -5.85
N ASP A 40 3.56 -10.83 -5.84
CA ASP A 40 3.81 -12.23 -6.24
C ASP A 40 4.29 -12.31 -7.69
N THR A 41 3.64 -11.61 -8.61
CA THR A 41 4.06 -11.55 -10.02
C THR A 41 5.47 -11.00 -10.18
N LEU A 42 5.88 -10.00 -9.40
CA LEU A 42 7.25 -9.47 -9.45
C LEU A 42 8.29 -10.49 -8.97
N VAL A 43 7.95 -11.30 -7.98
CA VAL A 43 8.83 -12.39 -7.50
C VAL A 43 8.88 -13.52 -8.54
N ASP A 44 7.72 -13.95 -9.05
CA ASP A 44 7.62 -15.03 -10.03
C ASP A 44 8.33 -14.68 -11.35
N ALA A 45 8.33 -13.40 -11.75
CA ALA A 45 9.04 -12.89 -12.92
C ALA A 45 10.55 -12.69 -12.69
N GLY A 46 11.06 -12.92 -11.46
CA GLY A 46 12.47 -12.73 -11.13
C GLY A 46 12.91 -11.26 -10.98
N VAL A 47 11.97 -10.31 -10.98
CA VAL A 47 12.25 -8.88 -10.75
C VAL A 47 12.72 -8.65 -9.31
N ALA A 48 12.22 -9.44 -8.37
CA ALA A 48 12.55 -9.35 -6.96
C ALA A 48 12.83 -10.72 -6.34
N ARG A 49 13.76 -10.78 -5.38
CA ARG A 49 14.15 -12.05 -4.72
C ARG A 49 13.20 -12.47 -3.59
N SER A 50 12.33 -11.57 -3.16
CA SER A 50 11.31 -11.80 -2.12
C SER A 50 10.18 -10.78 -2.22
N ARG A 51 9.07 -11.01 -1.52
CA ARG A 51 7.96 -10.03 -1.44
C ARG A 51 8.37 -8.69 -0.82
N ALA A 52 9.30 -8.70 0.13
CA ALA A 52 9.82 -7.47 0.72
C ALA A 52 10.67 -6.69 -0.29
N ASP A 53 11.51 -7.41 -1.06
CA ASP A 53 12.32 -6.85 -2.15
C ASP A 53 11.41 -6.27 -3.27
N ALA A 54 10.29 -6.95 -3.57
CA ALA A 54 9.28 -6.47 -4.53
C ALA A 54 8.60 -5.17 -4.06
N LEU A 55 8.35 -5.03 -2.75
CA LEU A 55 7.81 -3.80 -2.18
C LEU A 55 8.81 -2.64 -2.30
N VAL A 56 10.09 -2.90 -2.02
CA VAL A 56 11.16 -1.89 -2.21
C VAL A 56 11.24 -1.45 -3.66
N TRP A 57 11.19 -2.41 -4.60
CA TRP A 57 11.18 -2.12 -6.04
C TRP A 57 9.99 -1.21 -6.43
N THR A 58 8.79 -1.53 -5.94
CA THR A 58 7.57 -0.75 -6.23
C THR A 58 7.66 0.68 -5.69
N VAL A 59 8.22 0.87 -4.49
CA VAL A 59 8.41 2.21 -3.90
C VAL A 59 9.43 3.03 -4.67
N ARG A 60 10.52 2.41 -5.15
CA ARG A 60 11.52 3.08 -6.00
C ARG A 60 10.91 3.54 -7.32
N LEU A 61 10.17 2.66 -7.98
CA LEU A 61 9.48 2.99 -9.23
C LEU A 61 8.49 4.16 -9.06
N ALA A 62 7.72 4.16 -7.96
CA ALA A 62 6.84 5.28 -7.65
C ALA A 62 7.62 6.59 -7.41
N GLY A 63 8.78 6.51 -6.75
CA GLY A 63 9.67 7.65 -6.56
C GLY A 63 10.19 8.23 -7.87
N GLU A 64 10.61 7.39 -8.80
CA GLU A 64 11.10 7.82 -10.12
C GLU A 64 10.01 8.56 -10.93
N HIS A 65 8.76 8.12 -10.85
CA HIS A 65 7.65 8.72 -11.61
C HIS A 65 6.93 9.87 -10.90
N ALA A 66 7.14 10.06 -9.59
CA ALA A 66 6.44 11.06 -8.79
C ALA A 66 7.37 11.98 -8.00
N GLN A 67 8.66 12.04 -8.36
CA GLN A 67 9.67 12.77 -7.60
C GLN A 67 9.31 14.24 -7.39
N GLU A 68 8.95 14.96 -8.46
CA GLU A 68 8.59 16.37 -8.42
C GLU A 68 7.40 16.61 -7.48
N TRP A 69 6.33 15.83 -7.65
CA TRP A 69 5.15 15.89 -6.78
C TRP A 69 5.48 15.56 -5.30
N LEU A 70 6.36 14.58 -5.05
CA LEU A 70 6.81 14.24 -3.71
C LEU A 70 7.64 15.36 -3.06
N GLU A 71 8.45 16.08 -3.84
CA GLU A 71 9.22 17.22 -3.37
C GLU A 71 8.31 18.39 -2.97
N GLU A 72 7.34 18.73 -3.81
CA GLU A 72 6.33 19.74 -3.49
C GLU A 72 5.55 19.40 -2.22
N LEU A 73 5.13 18.14 -2.08
CA LEU A 73 4.41 17.68 -0.90
C LEU A 73 5.26 17.81 0.37
N ARG A 74 6.55 17.44 0.32
CA ARG A 74 7.46 17.59 1.46
C ARG A 74 7.68 19.06 1.82
N ALA A 75 7.83 19.93 0.83
CA ALA A 75 7.97 21.37 1.06
C ALA A 75 6.72 21.98 1.72
N ALA A 76 5.53 21.59 1.26
CA ALA A 76 4.27 22.02 1.86
C ALA A 76 4.13 21.54 3.32
N MET A 77 4.51 20.28 3.61
CA MET A 77 4.49 19.75 4.96
C MET A 77 5.47 20.46 5.90
N ALA A 78 6.66 20.83 5.43
CA ALA A 78 7.61 21.61 6.22
C ALA A 78 7.02 22.95 6.67
N LYS A 79 6.34 23.67 5.76
CA LYS A 79 5.65 24.93 6.11
C LYS A 79 4.53 24.72 7.14
N VAL A 80 3.80 23.61 7.06
CA VAL A 80 2.79 23.27 8.07
C VAL A 80 3.43 23.04 9.44
N ASP A 81 4.59 22.38 9.47
CA ASP A 81 5.33 22.12 10.70
C ASP A 81 5.90 23.43 11.30
N ASP A 82 6.38 24.36 10.48
CA ASP A 82 6.79 25.70 10.92
C ASP A 82 5.62 26.42 11.61
N LEU A 83 4.43 26.47 10.98
CA LEU A 83 3.24 27.09 11.56
C LEU A 83 2.77 26.39 12.86
N ARG A 84 2.89 25.06 12.95
CA ARG A 84 2.61 24.33 14.18
C ARG A 84 3.57 24.72 15.32
N SER A 85 4.82 25.01 14.98
CA SER A 85 5.85 25.41 15.95
C SER A 85 5.64 26.84 16.47
N GLU A 86 5.14 27.75 15.62
CA GLU A 86 4.82 29.12 16.01
C GLU A 86 3.63 29.19 16.98
N GLY A 87 2.64 28.31 16.80
CA GLY A 87 1.49 28.15 17.69
C GLY A 87 0.59 29.38 17.80
N PRO A 88 -0.70 29.24 18.15
CA PRO A 88 -1.51 30.40 18.51
C PRO A 88 -0.97 30.98 19.82
N GLN A 89 -0.58 32.26 19.82
CA GLN A 89 -0.42 33.03 21.06
C GLN A 89 -1.82 33.29 21.63
N LEU A 90 -2.29 32.38 22.49
CA LEU A 90 -3.46 32.58 23.36
C LEU A 90 -2.99 32.89 24.78
#